data_AF-I3WIR3-F1
#
_entry.id   AF-I3WIR3-F1
#
_cell.length_a   1.000
_cell.length_b   1.000
_cell.length_c   1.000
_cell.angle_alpha   90.00
_cell.angle_beta   90.00
_cell.angle_gamma   90.00
#
_symmetry.space_group_name_H-M   'P 1'
#
loop_
_entity.id
_entity.type
_entity.pdbx_description
1 polymer ?
#
loop_
_entity_poly.entity_id
_entity_poly.type
_entity_poly.pdbx_seq_one_letter_code
_entity_poly.pdbx_strand_id
1 'polypeptide(L)'
;MPACARIAAVDPAMADRMWNTTTDDDGRDLVDERMRGKGRVLCAACPMRLDCISRALVNGWKDKAVYGGLDYASRWTLARLIARDLHIADGGLHRIPQSRVRDWLADHPDWAERMRRDGRDYWRRTKRRQRSRREYTPDDPLFLPTEPVPKGLVQGSLF
;
A
#
# COMPACT_ATOMS: atom_id res chain seq x y z
N MET A 1 -0.56 -2.93 30.19
CA MET A 1 0.39 -3.47 29.18
C MET A 1 -0.39 -4.07 27.99
N PRO A 2 -0.09 -3.69 26.73
CA PRO A 2 -0.76 -4.20 25.54
C PRO A 2 -0.69 -5.74 25.41
N ALA A 3 -1.69 -6.35 24.76
CA ALA A 3 -1.70 -7.78 24.52
C ALA A 3 -0.50 -8.26 23.68
N CYS A 4 -0.10 -7.49 22.67
CA CYS A 4 1.07 -7.81 21.84
C CYS A 4 2.36 -7.90 22.66
N ALA A 5 2.61 -6.94 23.56
CA ALA A 5 3.78 -6.96 24.44
C ALA A 5 3.75 -8.13 25.44
N ARG A 6 2.56 -8.46 25.98
CA ARG A 6 2.40 -9.62 26.87
C ARG A 6 2.69 -10.94 26.17
N ILE A 7 2.14 -11.12 24.98
CA ILE A 7 2.36 -12.34 24.19
C ILE A 7 3.81 -12.45 23.78
N ALA A 8 4.42 -11.37 23.29
CA ALA A 8 5.84 -11.37 22.92
C ALA A 8 6.77 -11.71 24.10
N ALA A 9 6.42 -11.32 25.33
CA ALA A 9 7.22 -11.65 26.51
C ALA A 9 7.13 -13.13 26.93
N VAL A 10 6.03 -13.81 26.60
CA VAL A 10 5.79 -15.22 26.99
C VAL A 10 6.13 -16.17 25.85
N ASP A 11 5.74 -15.81 24.63
CA ASP A 11 5.88 -16.60 23.41
C ASP A 11 6.19 -15.66 22.22
N PRO A 12 7.49 -15.33 22.02
CA PRO A 12 7.93 -14.48 20.90
C PRO A 12 7.54 -15.05 19.53
N ALA A 13 7.62 -16.36 19.34
CA ALA A 13 7.30 -17.01 18.07
C ALA A 13 5.81 -16.87 17.72
N MET A 14 4.93 -16.99 18.72
CA MET A 14 3.51 -16.69 18.53
C MET A 14 3.29 -15.22 18.19
N ALA A 15 3.99 -14.30 18.87
CA ALA A 15 3.89 -12.88 18.56
C ALA A 15 4.35 -12.58 17.12
N ASP A 16 5.43 -13.21 16.66
CA ASP A 16 5.92 -13.04 15.29
C ASP A 16 4.89 -13.51 14.26
N ARG A 17 4.26 -14.67 14.47
CA ARG A 17 3.16 -15.14 13.60
C ARG A 17 1.98 -14.16 13.57
N MET A 18 1.71 -13.47 14.67
CA MET A 18 0.57 -12.56 14.81
C MET A 18 0.83 -11.16 14.23
N TRP A 19 2.06 -10.65 14.29
CA TRP A 19 2.35 -9.26 13.93
C TRP A 19 3.54 -9.06 12.97
N ASN A 20 4.42 -10.05 12.78
CA ASN A 20 5.62 -9.95 11.94
C ASN A 20 5.59 -10.95 10.78
N THR A 21 6.57 -10.84 9.90
CA THR A 21 6.84 -11.87 8.89
C THR A 21 7.77 -12.88 9.51
N THR A 22 7.44 -14.14 9.40
CA THR A 22 8.33 -15.24 9.78
C THR A 22 9.03 -15.76 8.53
N THR A 23 10.08 -16.55 8.69
CA THR A 23 10.81 -17.15 7.57
C THR A 23 10.64 -18.66 7.63
N ASP A 24 10.45 -19.33 6.47
CA ASP A 24 10.52 -20.79 6.38
C ASP A 24 11.98 -21.28 6.39
N ASP A 25 12.15 -22.60 6.43
CA ASP A 25 13.48 -23.24 6.40
C ASP A 25 14.25 -22.94 5.09
N ASP A 26 13.54 -22.57 4.02
CA ASP A 26 14.10 -22.18 2.72
C ASP A 26 14.42 -20.67 2.63
N GLY A 27 14.22 -19.90 3.72
CA GLY A 27 14.50 -18.47 3.73
C GLY A 27 13.39 -17.59 3.13
N ARG A 28 12.22 -18.14 2.80
CA ARG A 28 11.09 -17.40 2.23
C ARG A 28 10.22 -16.78 3.30
N ASP A 29 9.74 -15.57 3.01
CA ASP A 29 8.76 -14.87 3.84
C ASP A 29 7.45 -15.67 3.95
N LEU A 30 7.09 -16.01 5.18
CA LEU A 30 5.82 -16.60 5.57
C LEU A 30 4.96 -15.59 6.34
N VAL A 31 3.69 -15.53 5.98
CA VAL A 31 2.67 -14.78 6.71
C VAL A 31 1.57 -15.75 7.14
N ASP A 32 1.42 -15.92 8.45
CA ASP A 32 0.33 -16.70 9.01
C ASP A 32 -0.96 -15.87 9.09
N GLU A 33 -1.74 -15.91 8.01
CA GLU A 33 -2.98 -15.11 7.90
C GLU A 33 -4.00 -15.43 9.02
N ARG A 34 -4.01 -16.67 9.51
CA ARG A 34 -4.90 -17.07 10.60
C ARG A 34 -4.49 -16.39 11.90
N MET A 35 -3.20 -16.41 12.24
CA MET A 35 -2.70 -15.75 13.44
C MET A 35 -2.73 -14.22 13.31
N ARG A 36 -2.48 -13.68 12.12
CA ARG A 36 -2.69 -12.26 11.80
C ARG A 36 -4.13 -11.83 12.06
N GLY A 37 -5.11 -12.64 11.69
CA GLY A 37 -6.51 -12.40 12.00
C GLY A 37 -6.75 -12.21 13.51
N LYS A 38 -6.20 -13.12 14.34
CA LYS A 38 -6.26 -13.00 15.80
C LYS A 38 -5.53 -11.75 16.32
N GLY A 39 -4.35 -11.46 15.77
CA GLY A 39 -3.57 -10.27 16.11
C GLY A 39 -4.33 -8.97 15.85
N ARG A 40 -5.04 -8.88 14.72
CA ARG A 40 -5.88 -7.72 14.37
C ARG A 40 -7.04 -7.53 15.35
N VAL A 41 -7.68 -8.62 15.81
CA VAL A 41 -8.73 -8.57 16.85
C VAL A 41 -8.16 -8.01 18.16
N LEU A 42 -7.00 -8.50 18.60
CA LEU A 42 -6.34 -7.97 19.80
C LEU A 42 -5.93 -6.50 19.65
N CYS A 43 -5.45 -6.10 18.47
CA CYS A 43 -5.15 -4.71 18.19
C CYS A 43 -6.38 -3.80 18.27
N ALA A 44 -7.55 -4.27 17.82
CA ALA A 44 -8.78 -3.48 17.83
C ALA A 44 -9.23 -3.11 19.26
N ALA A 45 -8.98 -3.99 20.24
CA ALA A 45 -9.27 -3.77 21.65
C ALA A 45 -8.12 -3.10 22.43
N CYS A 46 -7.01 -2.75 21.77
CA CYS A 46 -5.84 -2.21 22.45
C CYS A 46 -6.07 -0.74 22.87
N PRO A 47 -5.88 -0.37 24.14
CA PRO A 47 -6.10 1.00 24.60
C PRO A 47 -5.11 2.00 23.99
N MET A 48 -3.93 1.55 23.58
CA MET A 48 -2.90 2.38 22.93
C MET A 48 -2.92 2.24 21.39
N ARG A 49 -4.03 1.79 20.80
CA ARG A 49 -4.12 1.51 19.37
C ARG A 49 -3.82 2.75 18.54
N LEU A 50 -4.38 3.91 18.90
CA LEU A 50 -4.18 5.15 18.12
C LEU A 50 -2.73 5.64 18.20
N ASP A 51 -2.09 5.49 19.36
CA ASP A 51 -0.66 5.80 19.53
C ASP A 51 0.21 4.87 18.68
N CYS A 52 -0.13 3.58 18.63
CA CYS A 52 0.55 2.59 17.80
C CYS A 52 0.42 2.90 16.30
N ILE A 53 -0.79 3.23 15.84
CA ILE A 53 -1.05 3.60 14.43
C ILE A 53 -0.32 4.89 14.08
N SER A 54 -0.50 5.95 14.86
CA SER A 54 0.13 7.25 14.58
C SER A 54 1.65 7.16 14.49
N ARG A 55 2.29 6.42 15.41
CA ARG A 55 3.74 6.18 15.36
C ARG A 55 4.16 5.44 14.11
N ALA A 56 3.45 4.37 13.74
CA ALA A 56 3.75 3.59 12.55
C ALA A 56 3.61 4.42 11.24
N LEU A 57 2.63 5.33 11.20
CA LEU A 57 2.41 6.21 10.05
C LEU A 57 3.49 7.29 9.93
N VAL A 58 3.82 7.98 11.02
CA VAL A 58 4.85 9.05 11.02
C VAL A 58 6.23 8.49 10.70
N ASN A 59 6.58 7.32 11.25
CA ASN A 59 7.87 6.69 10.98
C ASN A 59 7.98 6.10 9.56
N GLY A 60 6.86 5.94 8.84
CA GLY A 60 6.87 5.50 7.45
C GLY A 60 7.39 4.09 7.22
N TRP A 61 7.25 3.19 8.19
CA TRP A 61 7.77 1.82 8.10
C TRP A 61 7.17 1.04 6.94
N LYS A 62 8.04 0.61 6.01
CA LYS A 62 7.71 -0.18 4.81
C LYS A 62 7.85 -1.69 5.01
N ASP A 63 7.78 -2.15 6.26
CA ASP A 63 7.77 -3.57 6.59
C ASP A 63 6.38 -4.20 6.35
N LYS A 64 6.33 -5.53 6.41
CA LYS A 64 5.09 -6.31 6.36
C LYS A 64 4.46 -6.50 7.75
N ALA A 65 4.96 -5.83 8.79
CA ALA A 65 4.46 -5.99 10.14
C ALA A 65 3.07 -5.36 10.29
N VAL A 66 2.34 -5.73 11.34
CA VAL A 66 1.02 -5.19 11.67
C VAL A 66 1.12 -4.28 12.89
N TYR A 67 0.76 -3.01 12.67
CA TYR A 67 0.71 -2.01 13.73
C TYR A 67 -0.72 -1.54 13.91
N GLY A 68 -1.24 -1.62 15.15
CA GLY A 68 -2.62 -1.26 15.45
C GLY A 68 -3.68 -1.99 14.61
N GLY A 69 -3.35 -3.17 14.09
CA GLY A 69 -4.19 -3.98 13.22
C GLY A 69 -4.09 -3.64 11.73
N LEU A 70 -3.13 -2.80 11.33
CA LEU A 70 -2.92 -2.37 9.95
C LEU A 70 -1.63 -2.93 9.38
N ASP A 71 -1.75 -3.67 8.27
CA ASP A 71 -0.63 -4.01 7.39
C ASP A 71 -0.17 -2.79 6.59
N TYR A 72 0.94 -2.93 5.87
CA TYR A 72 1.54 -1.84 5.08
C TYR A 72 0.56 -1.20 4.10
N ALA A 73 -0.21 -2.00 3.35
CA ALA A 73 -1.15 -1.48 2.36
C ALA A 73 -2.28 -0.65 3.02
N SER A 74 -2.77 -1.12 4.18
CA SER A 74 -3.76 -0.39 4.97
C SER A 74 -3.16 0.89 5.56
N ARG A 75 -1.94 0.83 6.10
CA ARG A 75 -1.21 2.01 6.59
C ARG A 75 -1.03 3.06 5.50
N TRP A 76 -0.64 2.64 4.30
CA TRP A 76 -0.48 3.53 3.15
C TRP A 76 -1.80 4.19 2.73
N THR A 77 -2.89 3.43 2.72
CA THR A 77 -4.22 3.98 2.40
C THR A 77 -4.67 4.98 3.45
N LEU A 78 -4.45 4.67 4.73
CA LEU A 78 -4.75 5.59 5.83
C LEU A 78 -3.88 6.85 5.78
N ALA A 79 -2.58 6.71 5.51
CA ALA A 79 -1.66 7.84 5.39
C ALA A 79 -2.13 8.84 4.33
N ARG A 80 -2.52 8.36 3.14
CA ARG A 80 -3.06 9.20 2.06
C ARG A 80 -4.39 9.87 2.44
N LEU A 81 -5.27 9.14 3.14
CA LEU A 81 -6.53 9.69 3.64
C LEU A 81 -6.26 10.87 4.59
N ILE A 82 -5.35 10.68 5.54
CA ILE A 82 -4.98 11.73 6.51
C ILE A 82 -4.27 12.88 5.81
N ALA A 83 -3.35 12.60 4.89
CA ALA A 83 -2.64 13.63 4.12
C ALA A 83 -3.62 14.54 3.38
N ARG A 84 -4.61 13.94 2.71
CA ARG A 84 -5.67 14.66 1.99
C ARG A 84 -6.48 15.57 2.91
N ASP A 85 -6.92 15.05 4.05
CA ASP A 85 -7.74 15.80 5.01
C ASP A 85 -6.94 16.91 5.70
N LEU A 86 -5.64 16.71 5.93
CA LEU A 86 -4.74 17.72 6.48
C LEU A 86 -4.17 18.67 5.42
N HIS A 87 -4.55 18.52 4.15
CA HIS A 87 -4.05 19.30 3.01
C HIS A 87 -2.52 19.32 2.88
N ILE A 88 -1.89 18.17 3.10
CA ILE A 88 -0.44 17.96 2.90
C ILE A 88 -0.18 16.95 1.79
N ALA A 89 1.05 16.92 1.28
CA ALA A 89 1.46 15.95 0.28
C ALA A 89 1.36 14.51 0.82
N ASP A 90 1.13 13.52 -0.07
CA ASP A 90 0.95 12.10 0.29
C ASP A 90 2.10 11.49 1.12
N GLY A 91 3.32 12.02 0.95
CA GLY A 91 4.48 11.63 1.74
C GLY A 91 4.72 12.50 2.98
N GLY A 92 3.93 13.54 3.23
CA GLY A 92 4.23 14.59 4.22
C GLY A 92 4.06 14.20 5.68
N LEU A 93 3.47 13.05 5.99
CA LEU A 93 3.18 12.64 7.38
C LEU A 93 4.43 12.50 8.26
N HIS A 94 5.59 12.18 7.68
CA HIS A 94 6.85 12.11 8.44
C HIS A 94 7.37 13.48 8.91
N ARG A 95 6.78 14.58 8.41
CA ARG A 95 7.19 15.97 8.72
C ARG A 95 6.29 16.65 9.75
N ILE A 96 5.21 16.00 10.16
CA ILE A 96 4.28 16.54 11.15
C ILE A 96 4.45 15.81 12.49
N PRO A 97 4.13 16.46 13.61
CA PRO A 97 4.17 15.80 14.91
C PRO A 97 3.24 14.57 14.96
N GLN A 98 3.68 13.51 15.64
CA GLN A 98 2.86 12.30 15.86
C GLN A 98 1.50 12.64 16.49
N SER A 99 1.47 13.59 17.43
CA SER A 99 0.25 14.04 18.10
C SER A 99 -0.82 14.49 17.09
N ARG A 100 -0.44 15.21 16.04
CA ARG A 100 -1.39 15.67 15.01
C ARG A 100 -2.08 14.53 14.28
N VAL A 101 -1.36 13.44 14.00
CA VAL A 101 -1.94 12.23 13.39
C VAL A 101 -2.84 11.49 14.38
N ARG A 102 -2.42 11.41 15.65
CA ARG A 102 -3.19 10.80 16.73
C ARG A 102 -4.51 11.54 16.97
N ASP A 103 -4.47 12.87 17.03
CA ASP A 103 -5.64 13.71 17.27
C ASP A 103 -6.63 13.59 16.11
N TRP A 104 -6.14 13.61 14.87
CA TRP A 104 -6.99 13.33 13.70
C TRP A 104 -7.69 11.96 13.81
N LEU A 105 -7.00 10.91 14.27
CA LEU A 105 -7.62 9.59 14.46
C LEU A 105 -8.68 9.58 15.55
N ALA A 106 -8.52 10.40 16.59
CA ALA A 106 -9.50 10.53 17.67
C ALA A 106 -10.74 11.32 17.22
N ASP A 107 -10.53 12.38 16.44
CA ASP A 107 -11.61 13.24 15.92
C ASP A 107 -12.45 12.55 14.83
N HIS A 108 -11.93 11.50 14.20
CA HIS A 108 -12.59 10.76 13.12
C HIS A 108 -12.79 9.29 13.48
N PRO A 109 -13.66 8.92 14.43
CA PRO A 109 -13.81 7.52 14.87
C PRO A 109 -14.22 6.55 13.75
N ASP A 110 -14.77 7.06 12.65
CA ASP A 110 -15.14 6.32 11.43
C ASP A 110 -13.98 6.13 10.43
N TRP A 111 -12.76 6.58 10.76
CA TRP A 111 -11.57 6.53 9.89
C TRP A 111 -11.34 5.15 9.26
N ALA A 112 -11.65 4.06 10.00
CA ALA A 112 -11.44 2.70 9.54
C ALA A 112 -12.40 2.34 8.38
N GLU A 113 -13.64 2.83 8.43
CA GLU A 113 -14.58 2.65 7.31
C GLU A 113 -14.19 3.52 6.13
N ARG A 114 -13.85 4.79 6.38
CA ARG A 114 -13.40 5.74 5.36
C ARG A 114 -12.19 5.21 4.60
N MET A 115 -11.19 4.65 5.31
CA MET A 115 -10.02 4.00 4.73
C MET A 115 -10.40 2.81 3.84
N ARG A 116 -11.29 1.92 4.31
CA ARG A 116 -11.76 0.77 3.51
C ARG A 116 -12.46 1.21 2.22
N ARG A 117 -13.24 2.30 2.28
CA ARG A 117 -13.90 2.89 1.12
C ARG A 117 -12.88 3.47 0.14
N ASP A 118 -11.95 4.30 0.62
CA ASP A 118 -10.91 4.92 -0.21
C ASP A 118 -10.03 3.87 -0.91
N GLY A 119 -9.65 2.80 -0.20
CA GLY A 119 -8.89 1.70 -0.78
C GLY A 119 -9.61 1.00 -1.93
N ARG A 120 -10.93 0.75 -1.80
CA ARG A 120 -11.73 0.16 -2.89
C ARG A 120 -11.82 1.09 -4.09
N ASP A 121 -12.02 2.38 -3.86
CA ASP A 121 -12.16 3.37 -4.94
C ASP A 121 -10.83 3.64 -5.65
N TYR A 122 -9.71 3.57 -4.93
CA TYR A 122 -8.38 3.54 -5.53
C TYR A 122 -8.22 2.33 -6.46
N TRP A 123 -8.50 1.12 -5.98
CA TRP A 123 -8.39 -0.10 -6.79
C TRP A 123 -9.30 -0.09 -8.02
N ARG A 124 -10.53 0.42 -7.89
CA ARG A 124 -11.45 0.60 -9.03
C ARG A 124 -10.87 1.53 -10.09
N ARG A 125 -10.30 2.67 -9.69
CA ARG A 125 -9.65 3.62 -10.61
C ARG A 125 -8.42 2.99 -11.28
N THR A 126 -7.59 2.28 -10.53
CA THR A 126 -6.40 1.59 -11.07
C THR A 126 -6.78 0.52 -12.10
N LYS A 127 -7.79 -0.32 -11.80
CA LYS A 127 -8.30 -1.32 -12.75
C LYS A 127 -8.91 -0.68 -14.00
N ARG A 128 -9.65 0.43 -13.88
CA ARG A 128 -10.18 1.16 -15.04
C ARG A 128 -9.05 1.69 -15.92
N ARG A 129 -8.01 2.30 -15.34
CA ARG A 129 -6.83 2.76 -16.07
C ARG A 129 -6.06 1.63 -16.76
N GLN A 130 -5.98 0.46 -16.12
CA GLN A 130 -5.34 -0.71 -16.72
C GLN A 130 -6.14 -1.22 -17.91
N ARG A 131 -7.49 -1.26 -17.81
CA ARG A 131 -8.36 -1.63 -18.94
C ARG A 131 -8.26 -0.64 -20.08
N SER A 132 -8.35 0.66 -19.81
CA SER A 132 -8.20 1.69 -20.84
C SER A 132 -6.82 1.67 -21.49
N ARG A 133 -5.76 1.32 -20.74
CA ARG A 133 -4.44 1.10 -21.31
C ARG A 133 -4.39 -0.15 -22.21
N ARG A 134 -4.99 -1.27 -21.78
CA ARG A 134 -5.10 -2.49 -22.62
C ARG A 134 -5.93 -2.25 -23.87
N GLU A 135 -7.02 -1.51 -23.75
CA GLU A 135 -7.89 -1.10 -24.86
C GLU A 135 -7.17 -0.14 -25.82
N TYR A 136 -6.19 0.62 -25.32
CA TYR A 136 -5.26 1.45 -26.10
C TYR A 136 -3.92 0.76 -26.39
N THR A 137 -3.78 -0.55 -26.16
CA THR A 137 -2.65 -1.31 -26.72
C THR A 137 -3.23 -2.05 -27.92
N PRO A 138 -3.19 -1.48 -29.14
CA PRO A 138 -3.48 -2.26 -30.32
C PRO A 138 -2.47 -3.41 -30.37
N ASP A 139 -2.95 -4.64 -30.28
CA ASP A 139 -2.30 -5.79 -30.92
C ASP A 139 -2.40 -5.59 -32.44
N ASP A 140 -1.72 -4.58 -32.97
CA ASP A 140 -1.58 -4.35 -34.40
C ASP A 140 -0.10 -4.06 -34.69
N PRO A 141 0.64 -5.00 -35.31
CA PRO A 141 1.98 -4.72 -35.77
C PRO A 141 1.85 -3.65 -36.86
N LEU A 142 2.39 -2.47 -36.59
CA LEU A 142 2.54 -1.38 -37.56
C LEU A 142 3.44 -1.81 -38.73
N PHE A 143 2.94 -2.68 -39.61
CA PHE A 143 3.36 -2.79 -40.98
C PHE A 143 2.45 -1.89 -41.80
N LEU A 144 2.87 -0.64 -41.98
CA LEU A 144 2.41 0.11 -43.14
C LEU A 144 2.86 -0.67 -44.38
N PRO A 145 1.96 -0.98 -45.34
CA PRO A 145 2.40 -1.52 -46.63
C PRO A 145 3.26 -0.43 -47.28
N THR A 146 4.58 -0.63 -47.32
CA THR A 146 5.44 0.18 -48.18
C THR A 146 5.04 -0.13 -49.61
N GLU A 147 4.49 0.85 -50.31
CA GLU A 147 4.27 0.76 -51.76
C GLU A 147 5.58 0.33 -52.44
N PRO A 148 5.55 -0.61 -53.39
CA PRO A 148 6.77 -1.03 -54.06
C PRO A 148 7.32 0.14 -54.89
N VAL A 149 8.59 0.48 -54.65
CA VAL A 149 9.35 1.47 -55.40
C VAL A 149 9.24 1.16 -56.91
N PRO A 150 8.76 2.10 -57.75
CA PRO A 150 8.68 1.87 -59.18
C PRO A 150 10.09 1.69 -59.77
N LYS A 151 10.32 0.53 -60.39
CA LYS A 151 11.54 0.23 -61.13
C LYS A 151 11.58 1.07 -62.41
N GLY A 152 12.51 2.02 -62.45
CA GLY A 152 12.97 2.65 -63.68
C GLY A 152 12.83 4.16 -63.68
N LEU A 153 13.79 4.87 -63.09
CA LEU A 153 14.25 6.13 -63.65
C LEU A 153 15.77 6.22 -63.47
N VAL A 154 16.45 6.17 -64.60
CA VAL A 154 17.90 6.29 -64.78
C VAL A 154 18.24 7.78 -64.92
N GLN A 155 19.47 8.10 -64.49
CA GLN A 155 20.32 9.24 -64.89
C GLN A 155 20.11 10.62 -64.26
N GLY A 156 21.22 11.15 -63.72
CA GLY A 156 21.54 12.57 -63.86
C GLY A 156 22.44 13.14 -62.77
N SER A 157 23.75 13.03 -62.98
CA SER A 157 24.79 13.87 -62.35
C SER A 157 24.46 15.36 -62.48
N LEU A 158 24.69 16.15 -61.42
CA LEU A 158 25.21 17.51 -61.49
C LEU A 158 26.01 17.83 -60.20
N PHE A 159 27.31 18.09 -60.42
CA PHE A 159 28.41 18.53 -59.55
C PHE A 159 29.11 17.50 -58.66
#